data_AF-A0A378UXI5-F1
#
_entry.id   AF-A0A378UXI5-F1
#
_cell.length_a   1.000
_cell.length_b   1.000
_cell.length_c   1.000
_cell.angle_alpha   90.00
_cell.angle_beta   90.00
_cell.angle_gamma   90.00
#
_symmetry.space_group_name_H-M   'P 1'
#
loop_
_entity.id
_entity.type
_entity.pdbx_description
1 polymer ?
#
loop_
_entity_poly.entity_id
_entity_poly.type
_entity_poly.pdbx_seq_one_letter_code
_entity_poly.pdbx_strand_id
1 'polypeptide(L)'
;MPRSGREVRGAYEDTGAGAVECPNCHAKPGQWCETPEGRRRRVPCVARLAAAPIAPVIDLPDNARAPVDFTEPRHAREGDTP
;
A
#
# COMPACT_ATOMS: atom_id res chain seq x y z
N MET A 1 1.13 5.11 18.68
CA MET A 1 1.95 5.42 17.50
C MET A 1 1.13 6.24 16.51
N PRO A 2 1.55 7.46 16.13
CA PRO A 2 0.82 8.25 15.14
C PRO A 2 0.88 7.56 13.78
N ARG A 3 -0.28 7.28 13.18
CA ARG A 3 -0.40 6.72 11.83
C ARG A 3 0.00 7.79 10.82
N SER A 4 1.30 7.96 10.59
CA SER A 4 1.79 8.86 9.55
C SER A 4 1.37 8.30 8.19
N GLY A 5 0.81 9.12 7.30
CA GLY A 5 0.46 8.70 5.93
C GLY A 5 1.67 8.39 5.04
N ARG A 6 2.86 8.22 5.64
CA ARG A 6 4.14 7.97 5.00
C ARG A 6 4.16 6.56 4.38
N GLU A 7 3.67 5.57 5.11
CA GLU A 7 3.52 4.18 4.64
C GLU A 7 2.65 4.10 3.38
N VAL A 8 1.55 4.84 3.36
CA VAL A 8 0.64 4.86 2.21
C VAL A 8 1.30 5.50 0.99
N ARG A 9 2.15 6.51 1.21
CA ARG A 9 2.90 7.12 0.12
C ARG A 9 3.96 6.17 -0.43
N GLY A 10 4.72 5.51 0.45
CA GLY A 10 5.71 4.50 0.09
C GLY A 10 5.09 3.39 -0.76
N ALA A 11 3.95 2.83 -0.34
CA ALA A 11 3.29 1.77 -1.10
C ALA A 11 2.95 2.17 -2.56
N TYR A 12 2.49 3.40 -2.81
CA TYR A 12 2.19 3.85 -4.17
C TYR A 12 3.45 4.18 -5.00
N GLU A 13 4.55 4.51 -4.34
CA GLU A 13 5.87 4.67 -4.97
C GLU A 13 6.43 3.29 -5.33
N ASP A 14 6.36 2.32 -4.42
CA ASP A 14 6.87 0.95 -4.58
C ASP A 14 6.17 0.19 -5.71
N THR A 15 4.86 0.40 -5.90
CA THR A 15 4.13 -0.21 -7.02
C THR A 15 4.30 0.53 -8.35
N GLY A 16 5.05 1.63 -8.39
CA GLY A 16 5.18 2.46 -9.59
C GLY A 16 3.89 3.19 -9.99
N ALA A 17 2.88 3.23 -9.13
CA ALA A 17 1.59 3.85 -9.43
C ALA A 17 1.70 5.37 -9.63
N GLY A 18 2.75 6.00 -9.08
CA GLY A 18 3.08 7.39 -9.36
C GLY A 18 3.49 7.67 -10.81
N ALA A 19 3.94 6.66 -11.56
CA ALA A 19 4.42 6.81 -12.94
C ALA A 19 3.29 6.78 -13.99
N VAL A 20 2.07 6.41 -13.60
CA VAL A 20 0.90 6.31 -14.48
C VAL A 20 0.00 7.53 -14.32
N GLU A 21 -0.67 7.94 -15.39
CA GLU A 21 -1.77 8.91 -15.27
C GLU A 21 -2.93 8.27 -14.49
N CYS A 22 -3.55 9.03 -13.58
CA CYS A 22 -4.69 8.53 -12.83
C CYS A 22 -5.96 8.54 -13.70
N PRO A 23 -6.59 7.39 -13.99
CA PRO A 23 -7.78 7.34 -14.83
C PRO A 23 -9.02 7.98 -14.19
N ASN A 24 -9.02 8.20 -12.88
CA ASN A 24 -10.18 8.73 -12.15
C ASN A 24 -10.17 10.25 -11.95
N CYS A 25 -8.99 10.86 -11.78
CA CYS A 25 -8.87 12.30 -11.56
C CYS A 25 -7.90 12.98 -12.53
N HIS A 26 -7.36 12.24 -13.49
CA HIS A 26 -6.43 12.72 -14.53
C HIS A 26 -5.16 13.38 -13.99
N ALA A 27 -4.79 13.08 -12.74
CA ALA A 27 -3.51 13.48 -12.18
C ALA A 27 -2.39 12.86 -13.03
N LYS A 28 -1.52 13.73 -13.57
CA LYS A 28 -0.40 13.33 -14.45
C LYS A 28 0.63 12.49 -13.70
N PRO A 29 1.46 11.69 -14.41
CA PRO A 29 2.62 11.03 -13.81
C PRO A 29 3.45 11.99 -12.93
N GLY A 30 3.84 11.53 -11.74
CA GLY A 30 4.54 12.32 -10.74
C GLY A 30 3.67 13.28 -9.92
N GLN A 31 2.46 13.62 -10.38
CA GLN A 31 1.52 14.42 -9.59
C GLN A 31 0.73 13.56 -8.63
N TRP A 32 0.44 14.08 -7.44
CA TRP A 32 -0.42 13.40 -6.49
C TRP A 32 -1.89 13.66 -6.82
N CYS A 33 -2.78 12.72 -6.49
CA CYS A 33 -4.21 12.94 -6.73
C CYS A 33 -4.77 14.04 -5.83
N GLU A 34 -5.69 14.82 -6.40
CA GLU A 34 -6.38 15.90 -5.72
C GLU A 34 -7.89 15.60 -5.62
N THR A 35 -8.56 16.27 -4.68
CA THR A 35 -10.02 16.30 -4.63
C THR A 35 -10.54 17.23 -5.73
N PRO A 36 -11.83 17.17 -6.10
CA PRO A 36 -12.41 18.10 -7.07
C PRO A 36 -12.23 19.58 -6.68
N GLU A 37 -12.07 19.86 -5.38
CA GLU A 37 -11.81 21.20 -4.84
C GLU A 37 -10.31 21.57 -4.83
N GLY A 38 -9.45 20.79 -5.49
CA GLY A 38 -8.01 21.07 -5.60
C GLY A 38 -7.18 20.73 -4.36
N ARG A 39 -7.73 20.02 -3.37
CA ARG A 39 -6.95 19.62 -2.19
C ARG A 39 -6.21 18.32 -2.45
N ARG A 40 -4.92 18.27 -2.12
CA ARG A 40 -4.14 17.04 -2.19
C ARG A 40 -4.77 15.95 -1.32
N ARG A 41 -5.11 14.80 -1.92
CA ARG A 41 -5.66 13.65 -1.19
C ARG A 41 -4.59 13.04 -0.30
N ARG A 42 -4.97 12.47 0.85
CA ARG A 42 -4.04 11.71 1.71
C ARG A 42 -3.58 10.42 1.03
N VAL A 43 -4.49 9.78 0.29
CA VAL A 43 -4.25 8.55 -0.49
C VAL A 43 -4.61 8.83 -1.95
N PRO A 44 -3.80 8.43 -2.95
CA PRO A 44 -4.18 8.55 -4.35
C PRO A 44 -5.41 7.71 -4.67
N CYS A 45 -6.03 7.93 -5.83
CA CYS A 45 -7.14 7.08 -6.24
C CYS A 45 -6.66 5.62 -6.39
N VAL A 46 -7.42 4.67 -5.85
CA VAL A 46 -7.13 3.22 -6.00
C VAL A 46 -7.11 2.82 -7.47
N ALA A 47 -7.92 3.45 -8.32
CA ALA A 47 -7.90 3.23 -9.77
C ALA A 47 -6.52 3.49 -10.40
N ARG A 48 -5.69 4.35 -9.80
CA ARG A 48 -4.32 4.58 -10.25
C ARG A 48 -3.40 3.42 -9.91
N LEU A 49 -3.63 2.77 -8.77
CA LEU A 49 -2.90 1.57 -8.36
C LEU A 49 -3.23 0.41 -9.31
N ALA A 50 -4.51 0.25 -9.67
CA ALA A 50 -4.95 -0.78 -10.61
C ALA A 50 -4.42 -0.58 -12.04
N ALA A 51 -4.15 0.66 -12.44
CA ALA A 51 -3.53 0.98 -13.73
C ALA A 51 -2.00 0.85 -13.71
N ALA A 52 -1.39 0.70 -12.54
CA ALA A 52 0.05 0.52 -12.44
C ALA A 52 0.44 -0.85 -13.01
N PRO A 53 1.58 -0.93 -13.74
CA PRO A 53 2.13 -2.23 -14.08
C PRO A 53 2.36 -3.00 -12.78
N ILE A 54 1.90 -4.25 -12.74
CA ILE A 54 2.10 -5.13 -11.58
C ILE A 54 3.61 -5.18 -11.35
N ALA A 55 4.07 -4.63 -10.21
CA ALA A 55 5.46 -4.78 -9.79
C ALA A 55 5.80 -6.28 -9.80
N PRO A 56 7.02 -6.66 -10.22
CA PRO A 56 7.37 -8.07 -10.32
C PRO A 56 7.00 -8.76 -9.01
N VAL A 57 6.22 -9.83 -9.12
CA VAL A 57 5.89 -10.67 -7.98
C VAL A 57 7.23 -11.08 -7.40
N ILE A 58 7.50 -10.66 -6.16
CA ILE A 58 8.67 -11.17 -5.44
C ILE A 58 8.38 -12.66 -5.29
N ASP A 59 9.10 -13.49 -6.03
CA ASP A 59 9.10 -14.94 -5.81
C ASP A 59 9.68 -15.16 -4.42
N LEU A 60 8.82 -15.04 -3.42
CA LEU A 60 9.13 -15.46 -2.08
C LEU A 60 9.26 -16.98 -2.16
N PRO A 61 10.43 -17.55 -1.83
CA PRO A 61 10.55 -18.99 -1.86
C PRO A 61 9.51 -19.60 -0.92
N ASP A 62 9.00 -20.78 -1.25
CA ASP A 62 7.86 -21.40 -0.55
C ASP A 62 8.11 -21.56 0.97
N ASN A 63 9.38 -21.58 1.38
CA ASN A 63 9.86 -21.61 2.76
C ASN A 63 9.94 -20.24 3.47
N ALA A 64 9.70 -19.12 2.78
CA ALA A 64 9.75 -17.78 3.36
C ALA A 64 8.53 -17.46 4.23
N ARG A 65 7.43 -18.20 4.05
CA ARG A 65 6.28 -18.19 4.96
C ARG A 65 6.33 -19.47 5.77
N ALA A 66 6.77 -19.38 7.03
CA ALA A 66 6.50 -20.45 7.97
C ALA A 66 4.98 -20.74 7.95
N PRO A 67 4.55 -22.01 7.79
CA PRO A 67 3.14 -22.36 7.88
C PRO A 67 2.55 -21.81 9.18
N VAL A 68 1.50 -21.00 9.05
CA VAL A 68 0.78 -20.49 10.22
C VAL A 68 -0.20 -21.58 10.63
N ASP A 69 -0.01 -22.12 11.82
CA ASP A 69 -1.00 -23.01 12.41
C ASP A 69 -2.20 -22.17 12.90
N PHE A 70 -3.36 -22.38 12.30
CA PHE A 70 -4.61 -21.71 12.66
C PHE A 70 -5.47 -22.53 13.63
N THR A 71 -5.03 -23.73 14.00
CA THR A 71 -5.77 -24.61 14.92
C THR A 71 -5.58 -24.20 16.38
N GLU A 72 -4.51 -23.46 16.69
CA GLU A 72 -4.27 -22.93 18.03
C GLU A 72 -4.67 -21.43 18.11
N PRO A 73 -5.40 -21.01 19.17
CA PRO A 73 -5.65 -19.60 19.41
C PRO A 73 -4.33 -18.85 19.49
N ARG A 74 -4.24 -17.67 18.87
CA ARG A 74 -3.04 -16.84 18.98
C ARG A 74 -2.78 -16.51 20.45
N HIS A 75 -1.75 -17.12 21.04
CA HIS A 75 -1.28 -16.75 22.36
C HIS A 75 -0.78 -15.30 22.34
N ALA A 76 -1.04 -14.57 23.41
CA ALA A 76 -0.44 -13.25 23.59
C ALA A 76 1.09 -13.40 23.52
N ARG A 77 1.76 -12.49 22.80
CA ARG A 77 3.22 -12.42 22.85
C ARG A 77 3.62 -12.20 24.31
N GLU A 78 4.40 -13.11 24.87
CA GLU A 78 5.01 -12.92 26.19
C GLU A 78 5.78 -11.60 26.16
N GLY A 79 5.26 -10.61 26.88
CA GLY A 79 5.74 -9.23 26.87
C GLY A 79 4.64 -8.16 26.84
N ASP A 80 3.39 -8.51 26.54
CA ASP A 80 2.23 -7.63 26.73
C ASP A 80 1.71 -7.82 28.17
N THR A 81 2.42 -7.26 29.14
CA THR A 81 1.94 -7.13 30.53
C THR A 81 1.33 -5.74 30.69
N PRO A 82 0.13 -5.59 31.28
CA PRO A 82 -0.45 -4.28 31.60
C PRO A 82 0.38 -3.48 32.60
#